data_AF-A0A9N9A3B6-F1
#
_entry.id   AF-A0A9N9A3B6-F1
#
_cell.length_a   1.000
_cell.length_b   1.000
_cell.length_c   1.000
_cell.angle_alpha   90.00
_cell.angle_beta   90.00
_cell.angle_gamma   90.00
#
_symmetry.space_group_name_H-M   'P 1'
#
loop_
_entity.id
_entity.type
_entity.pdbx_description
1 polymer ?
#
loop_
_entity_poly.entity_id
_entity_poly.type
_entity_poly.pdbx_seq_one_letter_code
_entity_poly.pdbx_strand_id
1 'polypeptide(L)'
;MAESTTDGLTSTNVEVNNIDTNENVITHCIFDMDAEILARFGKTYSLELMSRSLGLRQYDYERFPFAKPMPGVMRLVKHLKKHRIPIAVATSSTRESFNIKVSNNRELFDMFDSITCVDDANIKNGKPAPDIFLASCEKLGNPPTNRCLVFEDAINGIKAAKNANMKVNPIITELHPGKNGADEMICSLNDFEPTKFGLPPFVEEQDSA
;
A
#
# COMPACT_ATOMS: atom_id res chain seq x y z
N MET A 1 -68.74 -24.29 9.21
CA MET A 1 -68.27 -23.71 7.93
C MET A 1 -67.40 -22.53 8.32
N ALA A 2 -66.05 -22.65 8.40
CA ALA A 2 -65.07 -22.66 7.29
C ALA A 2 -65.14 -21.30 6.54
N GLU A 3 -64.13 -20.44 6.39
CA GLU A 3 -62.65 -20.54 6.28
C GLU A 3 -62.03 -19.21 6.81
N SER A 4 -60.91 -19.20 7.55
CA SER A 4 -59.51 -19.17 7.07
C SER A 4 -59.16 -17.98 6.18
N THR A 5 -58.30 -17.07 6.69
CA THR A 5 -57.06 -16.61 6.02
C THR A 5 -56.22 -15.81 7.00
N THR A 6 -55.06 -16.37 7.33
CA THR A 6 -53.93 -15.75 8.04
C THR A 6 -53.00 -15.12 7.00
N ASP A 7 -52.79 -13.80 7.06
CA ASP A 7 -51.72 -13.16 6.29
C ASP A 7 -50.52 -12.90 7.21
N GLY A 8 -49.49 -13.70 6.98
CA GLY A 8 -48.18 -13.52 7.55
C GLY A 8 -47.45 -12.38 6.86
N LEU A 9 -46.99 -11.41 7.66
CA LEU A 9 -45.84 -10.61 7.27
C LEU A 9 -44.59 -11.33 7.75
N THR A 10 -43.91 -11.90 6.78
CA THR A 10 -42.58 -12.48 6.90
C THR A 10 -41.59 -11.41 7.36
N SER A 11 -40.99 -11.65 8.52
CA SER A 11 -39.75 -11.02 8.96
C SER A 11 -38.67 -11.31 7.90
N THR A 12 -38.31 -10.31 7.10
CA THR A 12 -37.11 -10.37 6.28
C THR A 12 -35.90 -10.32 7.21
N ASN A 13 -35.40 -11.49 7.57
CA ASN A 13 -34.05 -11.65 8.12
C ASN A 13 -33.10 -11.16 7.02
N VAL A 14 -32.65 -9.91 7.14
CA VAL A 14 -31.42 -9.47 6.49
C VAL A 14 -30.33 -10.31 7.13
N GLU A 15 -29.80 -11.28 6.38
CA GLU A 15 -28.59 -12.00 6.76
C GLU A 15 -27.48 -10.96 6.96
N VAL A 16 -27.23 -10.65 8.22
CA VAL A 16 -26.06 -9.88 8.63
C VAL A 16 -24.88 -10.78 8.30
N ASN A 17 -24.20 -10.46 7.21
CA ASN A 17 -23.01 -11.15 6.73
C ASN A 17 -22.14 -11.60 7.90
N ASN A 18 -21.82 -12.89 7.95
CA ASN A 18 -20.86 -13.47 8.88
C ASN A 18 -19.60 -12.60 8.90
N ILE A 19 -19.45 -11.77 9.92
CA ILE A 19 -18.22 -11.05 10.19
C ILE A 19 -17.22 -12.14 10.58
N ASP A 20 -16.31 -12.46 9.68
CA ASP A 20 -15.17 -13.33 9.99
C ASP A 20 -14.47 -12.75 11.23
N THR A 21 -14.61 -13.47 12.35
CA THR A 21 -14.14 -13.09 13.69
C THR A 21 -12.65 -13.35 13.87
N ASN A 22 -11.96 -13.82 12.83
CA ASN A 22 -10.53 -14.03 12.88
C ASN A 22 -9.82 -12.68 12.85
N GLU A 23 -9.32 -12.24 14.01
CA GLU A 23 -8.56 -10.99 14.20
C GLU A 23 -7.30 -10.88 13.32
N ASN A 24 -6.93 -11.94 12.62
CA ASN A 24 -5.81 -11.98 11.67
C ASN A 24 -6.17 -11.66 10.22
N VAL A 25 -7.45 -11.46 9.88
CA VAL A 25 -7.87 -11.19 8.50
C VAL A 25 -7.71 -9.71 8.17
N ILE A 26 -6.74 -9.42 7.30
CA ILE A 26 -6.55 -8.10 6.71
C ILE A 26 -7.73 -7.74 5.83
N THR A 27 -8.24 -6.52 6.00
CA THR A 27 -9.34 -5.98 5.19
C THR A 27 -8.93 -4.79 4.35
N HIS A 28 -7.82 -4.14 4.67
CA HIS A 28 -7.34 -2.93 4.01
C HIS A 28 -5.82 -2.97 3.87
N CYS A 29 -5.31 -2.43 2.76
CA CYS A 29 -3.87 -2.30 2.54
C CYS A 29 -3.48 -0.83 2.39
N ILE A 30 -2.40 -0.42 3.04
CA ILE A 30 -1.83 0.92 2.89
C ILE A 30 -0.40 0.74 2.39
N PHE A 31 -0.10 1.34 1.26
CA PHE A 31 1.23 1.31 0.67
C PHE A 31 1.93 2.61 1.04
N ASP A 32 3.11 2.53 1.64
CA ASP A 32 4.00 3.68 1.56
C ASP A 32 4.47 3.85 0.11
N MET A 33 4.61 5.09 -0.33
CA MET A 33 4.78 5.36 -1.76
C MET A 33 6.19 5.12 -2.30
N ASP A 34 7.21 5.11 -1.44
CA ASP A 34 8.60 5.15 -1.89
C ASP A 34 9.05 3.79 -2.48
N ALA A 35 9.92 3.00 -1.86
CA ALA A 35 10.42 1.78 -2.53
C ALA A 35 9.37 0.66 -2.70
N GLU A 36 8.09 0.91 -2.40
CA GLU A 36 7.02 -0.08 -2.42
C GLU A 36 6.08 0.05 -3.63
N ILE A 37 6.00 1.24 -4.24
CA ILE A 37 5.20 1.46 -5.45
C ILE A 37 6.09 1.82 -6.64
N LEU A 38 7.14 2.62 -6.46
CA LEU A 38 8.05 3.00 -7.51
C LEU A 38 9.47 2.48 -7.24
N ALA A 39 9.95 1.61 -8.12
CA ALA A 39 11.35 1.21 -8.18
C ALA A 39 12.23 2.45 -8.28
N ARG A 40 13.03 2.65 -7.22
CA ARG A 40 14.15 3.56 -7.23
C ARG A 40 15.04 3.11 -8.38
N PHE A 41 15.13 3.94 -9.42
CA PHE A 41 15.94 3.65 -10.61
C PHE A 41 17.30 3.11 -10.24
N GLY A 42 17.82 2.21 -11.09
CA GLY A 42 19.17 1.64 -11.06
C GLY A 42 20.31 2.65 -10.85
N LYS A 43 20.43 3.14 -9.63
CA LYS A 43 21.56 3.82 -9.03
C LYS A 43 21.88 3.09 -7.75
N THR A 44 23.18 2.97 -7.51
CA THR A 44 23.75 2.68 -6.21
C THR A 44 23.10 3.51 -5.12
N TYR A 45 22.67 2.83 -4.05
CA TYR A 45 22.20 3.40 -2.78
C TYR A 45 23.09 4.57 -2.29
N SER A 46 24.38 4.57 -2.65
CA SER A 46 25.35 5.62 -2.35
C SER A 46 25.01 7.01 -2.89
N LEU A 47 24.49 7.15 -4.12
CA LEU A 47 24.22 8.48 -4.71
C LEU A 47 22.98 9.13 -4.11
N GLU A 48 21.99 8.33 -3.70
CA GLU A 48 20.80 8.83 -3.01
C GLU A 48 21.13 9.22 -1.57
N LEU A 49 21.84 8.36 -0.83
CA LEU A 49 22.36 8.71 0.49
C LEU A 49 23.15 10.01 0.44
N MET A 50 24.03 10.16 -0.56
CA MET A 50 24.83 11.37 -0.74
C MET A 50 23.98 12.59 -1.09
N SER A 51 22.99 12.46 -1.99
CA SER A 51 22.08 13.57 -2.33
C SER A 51 21.23 14.01 -1.13
N ARG A 52 20.77 13.06 -0.31
CA ARG A 52 20.04 13.32 0.95
C ARG A 52 20.95 13.97 1.99
N SER A 53 22.16 13.46 2.19
CA SER A 53 23.16 14.05 3.08
C SER A 53 23.58 15.46 2.65
N LEU A 54 23.55 15.76 1.34
CA LEU A 54 23.87 17.07 0.78
C LEU A 54 22.65 17.99 0.60
N GLY A 55 21.43 17.53 0.92
CA GLY A 55 20.21 18.30 0.78
C GLY A 55 19.80 18.65 -0.66
N LEU A 56 20.30 17.91 -1.65
CA LEU A 56 20.14 18.18 -3.09
C LEU A 56 18.76 17.73 -3.62
N ARG A 57 17.67 18.23 -3.03
CA ARG A 57 16.29 17.87 -3.40
C ARG A 57 15.99 18.09 -4.88
N GLN A 58 16.60 19.10 -5.50
CA GLN A 58 16.41 19.44 -6.92
C GLN A 58 16.79 18.29 -7.86
N TYR A 59 17.78 17.49 -7.48
CA TYR A 59 18.26 16.36 -8.29
C TYR A 59 17.26 15.19 -8.32
N ASP A 60 16.41 15.08 -7.30
CA ASP A 60 15.36 14.05 -7.22
C ASP A 60 14.15 14.42 -8.10
N TYR A 61 13.77 15.70 -8.15
CA TYR A 61 12.63 16.20 -8.94
C TYR A 61 12.78 15.97 -10.45
N GLU A 62 13.97 16.12 -11.00
CA GLU A 62 14.22 15.88 -12.43
C GLU A 62 14.12 14.40 -12.82
N ARG A 63 14.32 13.49 -11.84
CA ARG A 63 14.31 12.04 -12.05
C ARG A 63 12.96 11.41 -11.77
N PHE A 64 12.19 11.97 -10.85
CA PHE A 64 10.87 11.49 -10.47
C PHE A 64 9.96 11.09 -11.64
N PRO A 65 9.87 11.84 -12.75
CA PRO A 65 9.02 11.44 -13.87
C PRO A 65 9.36 10.07 -14.45
N PHE A 66 10.62 9.65 -14.47
CA PHE A 66 10.97 8.39 -15.15
C PHE A 66 10.71 7.13 -14.26
N ALA A 67 10.25 7.33 -13.00
CA ALA A 67 10.26 6.29 -11.97
C ALA A 67 9.40 5.12 -12.43
N LYS A 68 9.90 3.89 -12.29
CA LYS A 68 9.19 2.70 -12.76
C LYS A 68 8.42 2.05 -11.63
N PRO A 69 7.29 1.39 -11.88
CA PRO A 69 6.64 0.59 -10.86
C PRO A 69 7.56 -0.50 -10.30
N MET A 70 7.44 -0.79 -9.01
CA MET A 70 8.13 -1.91 -8.37
C MET A 70 7.77 -3.25 -9.02
N PRO A 71 8.73 -4.18 -9.23
CA PRO A 71 8.40 -5.54 -9.67
C PRO A 71 7.32 -6.14 -8.78
N GLY A 72 6.23 -6.63 -9.38
CA GLY A 72 5.10 -7.23 -8.67
C GLY A 72 4.02 -6.26 -8.16
N VAL A 73 4.25 -4.94 -8.14
CA VAL A 73 3.25 -3.99 -7.61
C VAL A 73 1.96 -4.00 -8.42
N MET A 74 2.07 -4.01 -9.75
CA MET A 74 0.91 -4.01 -10.64
C MET A 74 0.06 -5.27 -10.45
N ARG A 75 0.72 -6.43 -10.30
CA ARG A 75 0.06 -7.71 -9.99
C ARG A 75 -0.68 -7.62 -8.67
N LEU A 76 -0.02 -7.13 -7.62
CA LEU A 76 -0.60 -7.00 -6.28
C LEU A 76 -1.78 -6.03 -6.26
N VAL A 77 -1.64 -4.83 -6.83
CA VAL A 77 -2.71 -3.82 -6.86
C VAL A 77 -3.93 -4.34 -7.61
N LYS A 78 -3.75 -4.93 -8.80
CA LYS A 78 -4.86 -5.52 -9.56
C LYS A 78 -5.54 -6.66 -8.79
N HIS A 79 -4.76 -7.49 -8.10
CA HIS A 79 -5.28 -8.56 -7.25
C HIS A 79 -6.15 -8.02 -6.11
N LEU A 80 -5.66 -7.03 -5.37
CA LEU A 80 -6.42 -6.41 -4.27
C LEU A 80 -7.72 -5.78 -4.77
N LYS A 81 -7.69 -5.06 -5.91
CA LYS A 81 -8.90 -4.49 -6.53
C LYS A 81 -9.89 -5.55 -6.99
N LYS A 82 -9.43 -6.63 -7.62
CA LYS A 82 -10.28 -7.78 -8.02
C LYS A 82 -11.04 -8.36 -6.83
N HIS A 83 -10.39 -8.41 -5.66
CA HIS A 83 -10.99 -8.91 -4.42
C HIS A 83 -11.68 -7.84 -3.57
N ARG A 84 -11.83 -6.61 -4.08
CA ARG A 84 -12.47 -5.47 -3.38
C ARG A 84 -11.83 -5.14 -2.03
N ILE A 85 -10.53 -5.38 -1.90
CA ILE A 85 -9.75 -4.92 -0.76
C ILE A 85 -9.42 -3.44 -0.99
N PRO A 86 -9.86 -2.51 -0.13
CA PRO A 86 -9.55 -1.10 -0.30
C PRO A 86 -8.06 -0.84 -0.06
N ILE A 87 -7.49 0.00 -0.91
CA ILE A 87 -6.06 0.30 -0.91
C ILE A 87 -5.81 1.81 -0.93
N ALA A 88 -4.83 2.25 -0.15
CA ALA A 88 -4.41 3.65 -0.11
C ALA A 88 -2.90 3.80 -0.25
N VAL A 89 -2.49 5.01 -0.63
CA VAL A 89 -1.09 5.46 -0.54
C VAL A 89 -0.94 6.39 0.66
N ALA A 90 0.09 6.16 1.47
CA ALA A 90 0.65 7.11 2.42
C ALA A 90 2.05 7.53 1.94
N THR A 91 2.45 8.79 2.06
CA THR A 91 3.80 9.22 1.68
C THR A 91 4.34 10.37 2.51
N SER A 92 5.62 10.30 2.88
CA SER A 92 6.33 11.45 3.47
C SER A 92 6.61 12.56 2.44
N SER A 93 6.20 12.40 1.19
CA SER A 93 6.29 13.42 0.14
C SER A 93 5.21 14.49 0.32
N THR A 94 5.50 15.72 -0.10
CA THR A 94 4.47 16.75 -0.30
C THR A 94 3.57 16.38 -1.48
N ARG A 95 2.38 16.98 -1.57
CA ARG A 95 1.45 16.77 -2.69
C ARG A 95 2.09 17.13 -4.04
N GLU A 96 2.86 18.21 -4.08
CA GLU A 96 3.62 18.63 -5.26
C GLU A 96 4.62 17.55 -5.69
N SER A 97 5.45 17.07 -4.77
CA SER A 97 6.43 16.02 -5.03
C SER A 97 5.77 14.71 -5.47
N PHE A 98 4.68 14.32 -4.80
CA PHE A 98 3.85 13.18 -5.17
C PHE A 98 3.41 13.29 -6.64
N ASN A 99 2.82 14.42 -7.04
CA ASN A 99 2.29 14.62 -8.38
C ASN A 99 3.35 14.48 -9.48
N ILE A 100 4.58 14.88 -9.19
CA ILE A 100 5.72 14.74 -10.11
C ILE A 100 6.15 13.26 -10.21
N LYS A 101 6.29 12.57 -9.06
CA LYS A 101 6.64 11.13 -8.99
C LYS A 101 5.67 10.24 -9.76
N VAL A 102 4.37 10.52 -9.69
CA VAL A 102 3.34 9.68 -10.32
C VAL A 102 3.02 10.05 -11.77
N SER A 103 3.63 11.12 -12.31
CA SER A 103 3.23 11.72 -13.58
C SER A 103 3.18 10.73 -14.75
N ASN A 104 4.12 9.78 -14.82
CA ASN A 104 4.17 8.73 -15.85
C ASN A 104 3.56 7.38 -15.41
N ASN A 105 2.96 7.31 -14.22
CA ASN A 105 2.40 6.08 -13.65
C ASN A 105 0.93 6.24 -13.26
N ARG A 106 0.19 7.17 -13.90
CA ARG A 106 -1.19 7.51 -13.54
C ARG A 106 -2.11 6.29 -13.46
N GLU A 107 -2.03 5.38 -14.42
CA GLU A 107 -2.83 4.13 -14.43
C GLU A 107 -2.68 3.32 -13.13
N LEU A 108 -1.48 3.25 -12.56
CA LEU A 108 -1.25 2.56 -11.29
C LEU A 108 -1.91 3.30 -10.12
N PHE A 109 -1.71 4.62 -10.06
CA PHE A 109 -2.19 5.43 -8.94
C PHE A 109 -3.70 5.68 -8.97
N ASP A 110 -4.33 5.63 -10.15
CA ASP A 110 -5.78 5.75 -10.34
C ASP A 110 -6.54 4.54 -9.77
N MET A 111 -5.86 3.41 -9.51
CA MET A 111 -6.46 2.26 -8.84
C MET A 111 -6.57 2.43 -7.32
N PHE A 112 -5.85 3.37 -6.72
CA PHE A 112 -5.88 3.59 -5.27
C PHE A 112 -7.11 4.40 -4.86
N ASP A 113 -7.72 4.02 -3.74
CA ASP A 113 -8.94 4.64 -3.25
C ASP A 113 -8.66 5.99 -2.56
N SER A 114 -7.44 6.17 -2.03
CA SER A 114 -7.01 7.47 -1.49
C SER A 114 -5.49 7.65 -1.48
N ILE A 115 -5.05 8.92 -1.45
CA ILE A 115 -3.65 9.33 -1.35
C ILE A 115 -3.48 10.31 -0.18
N THR A 116 -2.56 10.02 0.72
CA THR A 116 -2.21 10.85 1.88
C THR A 116 -0.77 11.32 1.80
N CYS A 117 -0.58 12.64 1.81
CA CYS A 117 0.73 13.30 1.73
C CYS A 117 1.09 13.96 3.07
N VAL A 118 2.37 14.20 3.32
CA VAL A 118 2.85 14.74 4.62
C VAL A 118 2.35 16.17 4.91
N ASP A 119 1.99 16.90 3.86
CA ASP A 119 1.47 18.27 3.90
C ASP A 119 -0.06 18.33 3.93
N ASP A 120 -0.75 17.18 4.04
CA ASP A 120 -2.18 17.15 4.33
C ASP A 120 -2.42 17.73 5.75
N ALA A 121 -3.46 18.55 5.91
CA ALA A 121 -3.67 19.38 7.11
C ALA A 121 -3.84 18.59 8.43
N ASN A 122 -4.23 17.31 8.37
CA ASN A 122 -4.40 16.44 9.53
C ASN A 122 -3.10 15.75 9.98
N ILE A 123 -1.98 15.95 9.26
CA ILE A 123 -0.67 15.40 9.61
C ILE A 123 0.10 16.44 10.43
N LYS A 124 0.36 16.13 11.71
CA LYS A 124 1.12 17.03 12.59
C LYS A 124 2.59 16.61 12.70
N ASN A 125 2.84 15.31 12.68
CA ASN A 125 4.17 14.73 12.83
C ASN A 125 4.42 13.71 11.71
N GLY A 126 5.59 13.82 11.07
CA GLY A 126 6.05 12.80 10.12
C GLY A 126 6.44 11.48 10.81
N LYS A 127 6.66 10.44 10.01
CA LYS A 127 7.20 9.15 10.48
C LYS A 127 8.46 9.39 11.35
N PRO A 128 8.62 8.76 12.52
CA PRO A 128 7.93 7.55 13.00
C PRO A 128 6.62 7.80 13.78
N ALA A 129 6.08 9.02 13.79
CA ALA A 129 4.75 9.24 14.31
C ALA A 129 3.68 8.52 13.45
N PRO A 130 2.58 8.05 14.05
CA PRO A 130 1.57 7.25 13.35
C PRO A 130 0.63 8.09 12.46
N ASP A 131 0.69 9.42 12.57
CA ASP A 131 -0.25 10.39 11.99
C ASP A 131 -0.62 10.05 10.54
N ILE A 132 0.38 9.77 9.69
CA ILE A 132 0.15 9.54 8.26
C ILE A 132 -0.62 8.25 7.97
N PHE A 133 -0.37 7.18 8.73
CA PHE A 133 -1.07 5.92 8.54
C PHE A 133 -2.47 5.98 9.14
N LEU A 134 -2.66 6.66 10.27
CA LEU A 134 -3.97 6.90 10.85
C LEU A 134 -4.85 7.75 9.91
N ALA A 135 -4.30 8.82 9.34
CA ALA A 135 -5.00 9.64 8.36
C ALA A 135 -5.35 8.86 7.07
N SER A 136 -4.45 7.99 6.60
CA SER A 136 -4.73 7.12 5.46
C SER A 136 -5.83 6.11 5.77
N CYS A 137 -5.81 5.52 6.97
CA CYS A 137 -6.86 4.63 7.48
C CYS A 137 -8.22 5.34 7.57
N GLU A 138 -8.24 6.61 7.98
CA GLU A 138 -9.44 7.43 8.02
C GLU A 138 -10.06 7.63 6.63
N LYS A 139 -9.23 7.93 5.62
CA LYS A 139 -9.70 8.05 4.23
C LYS A 139 -10.21 6.74 3.64
N LEU A 140 -9.83 5.60 4.21
CA LEU A 140 -10.37 4.27 3.89
C LEU A 140 -11.62 3.90 4.69
N GLY A 141 -12.21 4.84 5.45
CA GLY A 141 -13.44 4.61 6.21
C GLY A 141 -13.22 4.10 7.64
N ASN A 142 -12.04 4.32 8.22
CA ASN A 142 -11.71 3.97 9.61
C ASN A 142 -11.94 2.48 9.97
N PRO A 143 -11.37 1.52 9.23
CA PRO A 143 -11.35 0.12 9.67
C PRO A 143 -10.56 -0.04 10.98
N PRO A 144 -10.77 -1.15 11.72
CA PRO A 144 -9.91 -1.50 12.85
C PRO A 144 -8.44 -1.55 12.40
N THR A 145 -7.56 -0.78 13.05
CA THR A 145 -6.18 -0.60 12.59
C THR A 145 -5.38 -1.90 12.56
N ASN A 146 -5.68 -2.86 13.45
CA ASN A 146 -5.07 -4.19 13.46
C ASN A 146 -5.43 -5.06 12.24
N ARG A 147 -6.42 -4.64 11.43
CA ARG A 147 -6.81 -5.26 10.15
C ARG A 147 -6.28 -4.51 8.93
N CYS A 148 -5.46 -3.48 9.14
CA CYS A 148 -4.72 -2.80 8.09
C CYS A 148 -3.32 -3.41 7.93
N LEU A 149 -2.94 -3.69 6.69
CA LEU A 149 -1.59 -4.12 6.33
C LEU A 149 -0.85 -2.96 5.67
N VAL A 150 0.27 -2.55 6.27
CA VAL A 150 1.18 -1.56 5.70
C VAL A 150 2.30 -2.25 4.92
N PHE A 151 2.53 -1.84 3.69
CA PHE A 151 3.72 -2.17 2.90
C PHE A 151 4.76 -1.06 3.08
N GLU A 152 5.96 -1.40 3.58
CA GLU A 152 6.97 -0.41 3.98
C GLU A 152 8.42 -0.92 3.86
N ASP A 153 9.36 -0.10 3.41
CA ASP A 153 10.80 -0.38 3.29
C ASP A 153 11.64 0.23 4.44
N ALA A 154 11.20 1.34 5.01
CA ALA A 154 12.01 2.13 5.94
C ALA A 154 11.68 1.86 7.41
N ILE A 155 12.73 1.80 8.25
CA ILE A 155 12.61 1.60 9.71
C ILE A 155 11.65 2.63 10.35
N ASN A 156 11.69 3.89 9.92
CA ASN A 156 10.81 4.92 10.47
C ASN A 156 9.35 4.70 10.10
N GLY A 157 9.05 4.24 8.88
CA GLY A 157 7.68 3.88 8.52
C GLY A 157 7.21 2.60 9.20
N ILE A 158 8.08 1.61 9.37
CA ILE A 158 7.74 0.38 10.12
C ILE A 158 7.36 0.77 11.55
N LYS A 159 8.13 1.65 12.19
CA LYS A 159 7.81 2.19 13.53
C LYS A 159 6.49 2.95 13.52
N ALA A 160 6.23 3.82 12.54
CA ALA A 160 4.97 4.56 12.44
C ALA A 160 3.76 3.63 12.29
N ALA A 161 3.84 2.61 11.44
CA ALA A 161 2.76 1.63 11.25
C ALA A 161 2.51 0.81 12.53
N LYS A 162 3.58 0.42 13.24
CA LYS A 162 3.46 -0.25 14.55
C LYS A 162 2.86 0.67 15.61
N ASN A 163 3.26 1.94 15.65
CA ASN A 163 2.68 2.95 16.54
C ASN A 163 1.19 3.21 16.22
N ALA A 164 0.75 2.97 14.99
CA ALA A 164 -0.65 3.01 14.56
C ALA A 164 -1.42 1.71 14.85
N ASN A 165 -0.79 0.71 15.50
CA ASN A 165 -1.33 -0.62 15.75
C ASN A 165 -1.70 -1.41 14.47
N MET A 166 -0.95 -1.22 13.39
CA MET A 166 -1.16 -1.91 12.11
C MET A 166 -0.21 -3.10 11.91
N LYS A 167 -0.62 -4.04 11.06
CA LYS A 167 0.29 -5.10 10.56
C LYS A 167 1.22 -4.47 9.53
N VAL A 168 2.43 -5.03 9.40
CA VAL A 168 3.46 -4.49 8.51
C VAL A 168 4.08 -5.63 7.74
N ASN A 169 4.11 -5.51 6.41
CA ASN A 169 4.93 -6.31 5.52
C ASN A 169 6.19 -5.49 5.16
N PRO A 170 7.34 -5.74 5.82
CA PRO A 170 8.56 -5.04 5.49
C PRO A 170 9.04 -5.48 4.10
N ILE A 171 9.22 -4.53 3.19
CA ILE A 171 9.82 -4.78 1.88
C ILE A 171 11.33 -4.68 2.08
N ILE A 172 11.95 -5.84 2.22
CA ILE A 172 13.39 -5.95 2.37
C ILE A 172 14.03 -5.71 1.02
N THR A 173 15.08 -4.93 1.05
CA THR A 173 15.80 -4.53 -0.13
C THR A 173 17.11 -5.29 -0.24
N GLU A 174 17.30 -6.03 -1.33
CA GLU A 174 18.54 -6.74 -1.59
C GLU A 174 19.49 -5.89 -2.44
N LEU A 175 20.76 -5.85 -2.05
CA LEU A 175 21.84 -5.23 -2.81
C LEU A 175 22.46 -6.30 -3.71
N HIS A 176 22.31 -6.14 -5.02
CA HIS A 176 22.98 -6.97 -6.01
C HIS A 176 24.17 -6.22 -6.61
N PRO A 177 25.32 -6.86 -6.84
CA PRO A 177 26.38 -6.23 -7.61
C PRO A 177 25.89 -5.99 -9.04
N GLY A 178 25.66 -4.73 -9.40
CA GLY A 178 25.19 -4.36 -10.74
C GLY A 178 26.28 -4.55 -11.80
N LYS A 179 25.86 -4.64 -13.06
CA LYS A 179 26.72 -5.01 -14.20
C LYS A 179 27.93 -4.09 -14.44
N ASN A 180 27.93 -2.90 -13.82
CA ASN A 180 29.00 -1.88 -13.92
C ASN A 180 29.77 -1.67 -12.60
N GLY A 181 29.69 -2.59 -11.63
CA GLY A 181 30.33 -2.44 -10.31
C GLY A 181 29.59 -1.48 -9.36
N ALA A 182 28.33 -1.18 -9.65
CA ALA A 182 27.43 -0.37 -8.83
C ALA A 182 26.37 -1.31 -8.23
N ASP A 183 26.25 -1.38 -6.90
CA ASP A 183 25.18 -2.14 -6.25
C ASP A 183 23.79 -1.69 -6.76
N GLU A 184 23.05 -2.59 -7.40
CA GLU A 184 21.65 -2.45 -7.78
C GLU A 184 20.77 -2.88 -6.62
N MET A 185 19.85 -1.98 -6.26
CA MET A 185 18.91 -2.20 -5.19
C MET A 185 17.64 -2.81 -5.77
N ILE A 186 17.40 -4.11 -5.57
CA ILE A 186 16.19 -4.79 -6.05
C ILE A 186 15.31 -5.06 -4.83
N CYS A 187 14.18 -4.36 -4.74
CA CYS A 187 13.06 -4.82 -3.94
C CYS A 187 12.00 -5.42 -4.88
N SER A 188 11.27 -6.42 -4.42
CA SER A 188 10.30 -7.14 -5.25
C SER A 188 9.07 -7.51 -4.45
N LEU A 189 7.91 -7.21 -5.00
CA LEU A 189 6.61 -7.70 -4.52
C LEU A 189 6.21 -9.01 -5.19
N ASN A 190 7.10 -9.61 -6.00
CA ASN A 190 6.83 -10.90 -6.63
C ASN A 190 6.73 -12.05 -5.61
N ASP A 191 7.44 -11.96 -4.49
CA ASP A 191 7.47 -12.98 -3.44
C ASP A 191 6.49 -12.70 -2.30
N PHE A 192 5.69 -11.64 -2.40
CA PHE A 192 4.63 -11.38 -1.45
C PHE A 192 3.61 -12.54 -1.51
N GLU A 193 3.32 -13.15 -0.36
CA GLU A 193 2.32 -14.21 -0.24
C GLU A 193 1.09 -13.67 0.50
N PRO A 194 -0.02 -13.37 -0.21
CA PRO A 194 -1.22 -12.77 0.41
C PRO A 194 -1.80 -13.61 1.55
N THR A 195 -1.73 -14.94 1.44
CA THR A 195 -2.32 -15.89 2.40
C THR A 195 -1.68 -15.82 3.79
N LYS A 196 -0.41 -15.39 3.91
CA LYS A 196 0.24 -15.13 5.21
C LYS A 196 -0.46 -14.04 6.03
N PHE A 197 -1.24 -13.20 5.37
CA PHE A 197 -1.99 -12.09 5.96
C PHE A 197 -3.52 -12.31 5.89
N GLY A 198 -3.97 -13.52 5.59
CA GLY A 198 -5.40 -13.83 5.42
C GLY A 198 -6.03 -13.18 4.18
N LEU A 199 -5.22 -12.68 3.23
CA LEU A 199 -5.72 -12.19 1.95
C LEU A 199 -5.91 -13.35 0.96
N PRO A 200 -6.80 -13.21 -0.04
CA PRO A 200 -6.99 -14.24 -1.07
C PRO A 200 -5.68 -14.57 -1.81
N PRO A 201 -5.41 -15.85 -2.13
CA PRO A 201 -4.19 -16.25 -2.84
C PRO A 201 -4.16 -15.64 -4.25
N PHE A 202 -2.97 -15.42 -4.80
CA PHE A 202 -2.85 -15.15 -6.23
C PHE A 202 -3.41 -16.35 -7.00
N VAL A 203 -4.20 -16.08 -8.04
CA VAL A 203 -4.64 -17.12 -8.97
C VAL A 203 -3.47 -17.34 -9.92
N GLU A 204 -2.92 -18.56 -9.96
CA GLU A 204 -2.00 -18.94 -11.03
C GLU A 204 -2.79 -18.81 -12.35
N GLU A 205 -2.36 -17.92 -13.24
CA GLU A 205 -2.81 -18.00 -14.62
C GLU A 205 -2.31 -19.35 -15.13
N GLN A 206 -3.23 -20.30 -15.30
CA GLN A 206 -2.94 -21.44 -16.15
C GLN A 206 -2.66 -20.85 -17.51
N ASP A 207 -1.38 -20.82 -17.89
CA ASP A 207 -0.97 -20.54 -19.26
C ASP A 207 -1.81 -21.45 -20.15
N SER A 208 -2.79 -20.86 -20.83
CA SER A 208 -3.52 -21.53 -21.89
C SER A 208 -2.50 -21.86 -22.97
N ALA A 209 -2.09 -23.13 -22.99
CA ALA A 209 -1.21 -23.75 -23.96
C ALA A 209 -1.62 -23.49 -25.42
#